data_AF-A0ABD5SSK5-F1
#
_entry.id   AF-A0ABD5SSK5-F1
#
_cell.length_a   1.000
_cell.length_b   1.000
_cell.length_c   1.000
_cell.angle_alpha   90.00
_cell.angle_beta   90.00
_cell.angle_gamma   90.00
#
_symmetry.space_group_name_H-M   'P 1'
#
loop_
_entity.id
_entity.type
_entity.pdbx_description
1 polymer ?
#
loop_
_entity_poly.entity_id
_entity_poly.type
_entity_poly.pdbx_seq_one_letter_code
_entity_poly.pdbx_strand_id
1 'polypeptide(L)' 'MTERDEPAGTRDRDGGNGDGGDDAGRDGDNGNGMGTGIAIGMCLGVAIGVATDNLAVWLSIGVAIGAGFGAALERE' A
#
# COMPACT_ATOMS: atom_id res chain seq x y z
N MET A 1 -25.13 58.09 -7.09
CA MET A 1 -23.79 57.45 -7.14
C MET A 1 -23.88 56.16 -6.37
N THR A 2 -24.50 55.17 -7.01
CA THR A 2 -24.79 53.85 -6.47
C THR A 2 -24.21 52.89 -7.50
N GLU A 3 -22.97 52.47 -7.30
CA GLU A 3 -22.26 51.51 -8.15
C GLU A 3 -20.90 51.28 -7.51
N ARG A 4 -20.76 50.18 -6.76
CA ARG A 4 -19.57 49.32 -6.66
C ARG A 4 -20.06 47.98 -6.12
N ASP A 5 -20.34 47.06 -7.01
CA ASP A 5 -19.43 45.94 -7.33
C ASP A 5 -19.73 44.75 -6.40
N GLU A 6 -20.78 43.99 -6.74
CA GLU A 6 -20.95 42.62 -6.26
C GLU A 6 -20.17 41.68 -7.20
N PRO A 7 -19.02 41.11 -6.79
CA PRO A 7 -18.39 40.08 -7.60
C PRO A 7 -19.15 38.76 -7.46
N ALA A 8 -19.83 38.39 -8.55
CA ALA A 8 -20.27 37.03 -8.82
C ALA A 8 -19.07 36.08 -8.77
N GLY A 9 -19.05 35.23 -7.75
CA GLY A 9 -18.03 34.19 -7.58
C GLY A 9 -18.71 32.87 -7.28
N THR A 10 -19.17 32.19 -8.32
CA THR A 10 -19.51 30.77 -8.29
C THR A 10 -18.24 29.99 -7.96
N ARG A 11 -18.12 29.55 -6.71
CA ARG A 11 -17.11 28.56 -6.35
C ARG A 11 -17.76 27.19 -6.51
N ASP A 12 -17.70 26.72 -7.74
CA ASP A 12 -17.91 25.32 -8.12
C ASP A 12 -17.00 24.46 -7.25
N ARG A 13 -17.60 23.79 -6.25
CA ARG A 13 -16.91 22.74 -5.50
C ARG A 13 -17.05 21.45 -6.30
N ASP A 14 -16.16 21.27 -7.26
CA ASP A 14 -15.87 19.95 -7.82
C ASP A 14 -15.11 19.15 -6.76
N GLY A 15 -15.86 18.35 -5.99
CA GLY A 15 -15.29 17.40 -5.05
C GLY A 15 -14.80 16.18 -5.81
N GLY A 16 -13.54 16.22 -6.26
CA GLY A 16 -12.89 15.09 -6.91
C GLY A 16 -12.91 13.84 -6.03
N ASN A 17 -13.40 12.74 -6.61
CA ASN A 17 -13.29 11.40 -6.03
C ASN A 17 -11.81 11.00 -6.04
N GLY A 18 -11.22 10.83 -4.86
CA GLY A 18 -9.89 10.27 -4.71
C GLY A 18 -9.95 8.77 -4.91
N ASP A 19 -9.75 8.30 -6.14
CA ASP A 19 -9.39 6.92 -6.44
C ASP A 19 -7.99 6.66 -5.87
N GLY A 20 -7.94 6.36 -4.56
CA GLY A 20 -6.74 5.93 -3.87
C GLY A 20 -6.31 4.57 -4.42
N GLY A 21 -5.43 4.60 -5.42
CA GLY A 21 -4.79 3.41 -5.94
C GLY A 21 -4.04 2.69 -4.83
N ASP A 22 -4.19 1.38 -4.77
CA ASP A 22 -3.50 0.48 -3.86
C ASP A 22 -1.98 0.61 -4.04
N ASP A 23 -1.36 1.47 -3.24
CA ASP A 23 0.09 1.63 -3.13
C ASP A 23 0.69 0.41 -2.42
N ALA A 24 0.63 -0.75 -3.07
CA ALA A 24 1.24 -1.99 -2.62
C ALA A 24 2.76 -1.94 -2.83
N GLY A 25 3.45 -1.44 -1.80
CA GLY A 25 4.85 -1.77 -1.54
C GLY A 25 5.85 -1.04 -2.43
N ARG A 26 6.19 0.18 -2.04
CA ARG A 26 7.34 0.89 -2.57
C ARG A 26 8.46 0.99 -1.54
N ASP A 27 9.61 0.54 -2.02
CA ASP A 27 10.95 1.03 -1.76
C ASP A 27 11.75 0.37 -0.63
N GLY A 28 12.59 -0.56 -1.07
CA GLY A 28 13.79 -0.95 -0.36
C GLY A 28 14.85 0.14 -0.48
N ASP A 29 15.16 0.78 0.63
CA ASP A 29 16.44 1.39 0.93
C ASP A 29 16.53 1.50 2.46
N ASN A 30 17.63 1.01 3.04
CA ASN A 30 17.98 1.07 4.47
C ASN A 30 17.49 -0.07 5.39
N GLY A 31 18.32 -1.11 5.52
CA GLY A 31 18.77 -1.64 6.81
C GLY A 31 17.78 -2.27 7.81
N ASN A 32 16.48 -2.34 7.53
CA ASN A 32 15.50 -2.89 8.47
C ASN A 32 15.10 -4.30 8.03
N GLY A 33 15.51 -5.33 8.80
CA GLY A 33 15.18 -6.74 8.54
C GLY A 33 13.69 -7.00 8.28
N MET A 34 12.82 -6.14 8.82
CA MET A 34 11.38 -6.13 8.58
C MET A 34 10.98 -6.08 7.09
N GLY A 35 11.57 -5.16 6.30
CA GLY A 35 11.17 -4.95 4.91
C GLY A 35 11.55 -6.11 4.00
N THR A 36 12.76 -6.64 4.22
CA THR A 36 13.29 -7.81 3.50
C THR A 36 12.47 -9.06 3.79
N GLY A 37 12.07 -9.29 5.05
CA GLY A 37 11.22 -10.41 5.43
C GLY A 37 9.87 -10.39 4.71
N ILE A 38 9.18 -9.25 4.73
CA ILE A 38 7.88 -9.08 4.06
C ILE A 38 8.00 -9.30 2.55
N ALA A 39 9.04 -8.76 1.91
CA ALA A 39 9.26 -8.93 0.46
C ALA A 39 9.45 -10.40 0.07
N ILE A 40 10.28 -11.14 0.82
CA ILE A 40 10.51 -12.58 0.58
C ILE A 40 9.22 -13.39 0.78
N GLY A 41 8.50 -13.13 1.89
CA GLY A 41 7.24 -13.79 2.19
C GLY A 41 6.15 -13.53 1.15
N MET A 42 6.04 -12.29 0.67
CA MET A 42 5.12 -11.90 -0.40
C MET A 42 5.45 -12.58 -1.73
N CYS A 43 6.71 -12.55 -2.19
CA CYS A 43 7.09 -13.19 -3.45
C CYS A 43 6.80 -14.70 -3.43
N LEU A 44 7.10 -15.38 -2.32
CA LEU A 44 6.87 -16.82 -2.18
C LEU A 44 5.36 -17.15 -2.08
N GLY A 45 4.62 -16.41 -1.25
CA GLY A 45 3.18 -16.61 -1.05
C GLY A 45 2.37 -16.33 -2.32
N VAL A 46 2.73 -15.29 -3.07
CA VAL A 46 2.07 -14.97 -4.34
C VAL A 46 2.44 -16.00 -5.41
N ALA A 47 3.71 -16.38 -5.56
CA ALA A 47 4.12 -17.36 -6.58
C ALA A 47 3.42 -18.72 -6.38
N ILE A 48 3.35 -19.21 -5.14
CA ILE A 48 2.67 -20.47 -4.82
C ILE A 48 1.14 -20.30 -4.92
N GLY A 49 0.60 -19.17 -4.46
CA GLY A 49 -0.83 -18.88 -4.52
C GLY A 49 -1.39 -18.80 -5.93
N VAL A 50 -0.64 -18.19 -6.86
CA VAL A 50 -0.98 -18.18 -8.29
C VAL A 50 -0.89 -19.59 -8.88
N ALA A 51 0.17 -20.35 -8.54
CA ALA A 51 0.35 -21.70 -9.06
C ALA A 51 -0.72 -22.72 -8.59
N THR A 52 -1.33 -22.47 -7.44
CA THR A 52 -2.34 -23.35 -6.82
C THR A 52 -3.77 -22.80 -6.92
N ASP A 53 -3.97 -21.70 -7.65
CA ASP A 53 -5.26 -21.01 -7.80
C ASP A 53 -5.91 -20.64 -6.43
N ASN A 54 -5.09 -20.50 -5.38
CA ASN A 54 -5.52 -20.29 -3.99
C ASN A 54 -4.73 -19.15 -3.33
N LEU A 55 -4.81 -17.97 -3.95
CA LEU A 55 -4.14 -16.76 -3.47
C LEU A 55 -4.52 -16.40 -2.04
N ALA A 56 -5.79 -16.52 -1.63
CA ALA A 56 -6.22 -16.12 -0.29
C ALA A 56 -5.46 -16.86 0.83
N VAL A 57 -5.28 -18.18 0.67
CA VAL A 57 -4.59 -19.02 1.65
C VAL A 57 -3.09 -18.73 1.62
N TRP A 58 -2.47 -18.76 0.45
CA TRP A 58 -1.03 -18.62 0.33
C TRP A 58 -0.51 -17.19 0.57
N LEU A 59 -1.33 -16.17 0.30
CA LEU A 59 -1.03 -14.78 0.61
C LEU A 59 -1.00 -14.54 2.13
N SER A 60 -1.99 -15.06 2.87
CA SER A 60 -2.02 -14.93 4.34
C SER A 60 -0.83 -15.64 4.99
N ILE A 61 -0.44 -16.81 4.46
CA ILE A 61 0.76 -17.54 4.89
C ILE A 61 2.04 -16.75 4.53
N GLY A 62 2.15 -16.22 3.31
CA GLY A 62 3.29 -15.43 2.88
C GLY A 62 3.51 -14.18 3.73
N VAL A 63 2.43 -13.46 4.07
CA VAL A 63 2.48 -12.31 4.98
C VAL A 63 2.88 -12.73 6.41
N ALA A 64 2.30 -13.81 6.95
CA ALA A 64 2.64 -14.29 8.28
C ALA A 64 4.11 -14.72 8.39
N ILE A 65 4.62 -15.44 7.40
CA ILE A 65 6.03 -15.84 7.32
C ILE A 65 6.92 -14.62 7.15
N GLY A 66 6.59 -13.71 6.22
CA GLY A 66 7.39 -12.52 5.95
C GLY A 66 7.45 -11.56 7.15
N ALA A 67 6.34 -11.37 7.87
CA ALA A 67 6.30 -10.58 9.08
C ALA A 67 7.06 -11.25 10.24
N GLY A 68 6.96 -12.58 10.37
CA GLY A 68 7.69 -13.35 11.37
C GLY A 68 9.21 -13.33 11.13
N PHE A 69 9.65 -13.53 9.88
CA PHE A 69 11.05 -13.42 9.49
C PHE A 69 11.58 -12.00 9.64
N GLY A 70 10.80 -11.01 9.20
CA GLY A 70 11.15 -9.61 9.36
C GLY A 70 11.34 -9.22 10.83
N ALA A 71 10.43 -9.64 11.69
CA ALA A 71 10.52 -9.41 13.13
C ALA A 71 11.59 -10.25 13.84
N ALA A 72 12.06 -11.34 13.24
CA ALA A 72 13.19 -12.13 13.73
C ALA A 72 14.52 -11.48 13.36
N LEU A 73 14.66 -11.02 12.11
CA LEU A 73 15.84 -10.30 11.61
C LEU A 73 15.98 -8.90 12.20
N GLU A 74 14.90 -8.31 12.73
CA GLU A 74 14.93 -7.06 13.49
C GLU A 74 15.51 -7.22 14.91
N ARG A 75 15.56 -8.46 15.43
CA ARG A 75 16.00 -8.76 16.80
C ARG A 75 17.50 -9.02 16.92
N GLU A 76 18.24 -8.89 15.83
CA GLU A 76 19.69 -9.08 15.71
C GLU A 76 20.38 -7.78 15.30
#